data_AF-A0A3S4IMS5-F1
#
_entry.id   AF-A0A3S4IMS5-F1
#
_cell.length_a   1.000
_cell.length_b   1.000
_cell.length_c   1.000
_cell.angle_alpha   90.00
_cell.angle_beta   90.00
_cell.angle_gamma   90.00
#
_symmetry.space_group_name_H-M   'P 1'
#
loop_
_entity.id
_entity.type
_entity.pdbx_description
1 polymer ?
#
loop_
_entity_poly.entity_id
_entity_poly.type
_entity_poly.pdbx_seq_one_letter_code
_entity_poly.pdbx_strand_id
1 'polypeptide(L)' 'MESVQLRPRVSGYIDKVNYTDGQEVKKGQVLFTIDDRTYRAALEQAQAALARAKTQASLAQSEANRTDKLVHTNLVSP' A
#
# COMPACT_ATOMS: atom_id res chain seq x y z
N MET A 1 12.48 -35.86 15.19
CA MET A 1 12.94 -34.53 14.73
C MET A 1 11.81 -33.93 13.91
N GLU A 2 11.18 -32.89 14.42
CA GLU A 2 10.15 -32.15 13.70
C GLU A 2 10.87 -31.18 12.76
N SER A 3 10.63 -31.29 11.45
CA SER A 3 11.24 -30.40 10.45
C SER A 3 10.15 -29.61 9.75
N VAL A 4 10.31 -28.30 9.67
CA VAL A 4 9.36 -27.40 9.02
C VAL A 4 10.03 -26.84 7.78
N GLN A 5 9.34 -26.93 6.65
CA GLN A 5 9.82 -26.34 5.41
C GLN A 5 9.44 -24.87 5.37
N LEU A 6 10.44 -23.98 5.37
CA LEU A 6 10.22 -22.56 5.20
C LEU A 6 9.98 -22.26 3.72
N ARG A 7 8.86 -21.62 3.40
CA ARG A 7 8.53 -21.19 2.04
C ARG A 7 8.24 -19.68 2.03
N PRO A 8 8.89 -18.90 1.15
CA PRO A 8 8.58 -17.49 1.02
C PRO A 8 7.15 -17.31 0.50
N ARG A 9 6.43 -16.32 1.05
CA ARG A 9 5.07 -15.98 0.61
C ARG A 9 5.03 -15.19 -0.69
N VAL A 10 6.17 -14.61 -1.07
CA VAL A 10 6.33 -13.79 -2.25
C VAL A 10 7.57 -14.25 -3.01
N SER A 11 7.53 -14.20 -4.34
CA SER A 11 8.65 -14.55 -5.19
C SER A 11 9.69 -13.43 -5.23
N GLY A 12 10.97 -13.75 -5.31
CA GLY A 12 12.01 -12.74 -5.46
C GLY A 12 13.39 -13.28 -5.17
N TYR A 13 14.40 -12.47 -5.46
CA TYR A 13 15.78 -12.80 -5.13
C TYR A 13 16.03 -12.56 -3.64
N ILE A 14 16.79 -13.45 -3.00
CA ILE A 14 17.25 -13.26 -1.63
C ILE A 14 18.33 -12.17 -1.68
N ASP A 15 18.09 -11.07 -0.96
CA ASP A 15 19.07 -10.02 -0.70
C ASP A 15 20.03 -10.45 0.42
N LYS A 16 19.49 -11.01 1.52
CA LYS A 16 20.29 -11.42 2.69
C LYS A 16 19.80 -12.71 3.32
N VAL A 17 20.75 -13.49 3.83
CA VAL A 17 20.55 -14.59 4.76
C VAL A 17 21.00 -14.10 6.13
N ASN A 18 20.10 -14.12 7.12
CA ASN A 18 20.27 -13.49 8.43
C ASN A 18 20.48 -14.51 9.56
N TYR A 19 21.03 -15.68 9.24
CA TYR A 19 21.40 -16.72 10.20
C TYR A 19 22.67 -17.45 9.74
N THR A 20 23.29 -18.17 10.67
CA THR A 20 24.39 -19.11 10.38
C THR A 20 23.94 -20.56 10.56
N ASP A 21 24.57 -21.50 9.87
CA ASP A 21 24.20 -22.91 9.99
C ASP A 21 24.30 -23.41 11.44
N GLY A 22 23.28 -24.14 11.87
CA GLY A 22 23.15 -24.65 13.24
C GLY A 22 22.71 -23.62 14.28
N GLN A 23 22.46 -22.36 13.89
CA GLN A 23 21.98 -21.33 14.81
C GLN A 23 20.54 -21.61 15.28
N GLU A 24 20.32 -21.53 16.59
CA GLU A 24 18.97 -21.54 17.16
C GLU A 24 18.26 -20.21 16.87
N VAL A 25 17.05 -20.29 16.30
CA VAL A 25 16.27 -19.13 15.88
C VAL A 25 14.95 -19.07 16.63
N LYS A 26 14.48 -17.85 16.88
CA LYS A 26 13.21 -17.62 17.60
C LYS A 26 12.08 -17.32 16.63
N LYS A 27 10.84 -17.63 17.04
CA LYS A 27 9.64 -17.27 16.27
C LYS A 27 9.62 -15.74 16.02
N GLY A 28 9.40 -15.36 14.76
CA GLY A 28 9.37 -13.96 14.33
C GLY A 28 10.74 -13.37 13.98
N GLN A 29 11.83 -14.10 14.20
CA GLN A 29 13.16 -13.68 13.74
C GLN A 29 13.21 -13.66 12.21
N VAL A 30 13.77 -12.57 11.66
CA VAL A 30 13.97 -12.45 10.22
C VAL A 30 15.13 -13.36 9.82
N LEU A 31 14.84 -14.37 9.00
CA LEU A 31 15.85 -15.34 8.52
C LEU A 31 16.36 -15.00 7.12
N PHE A 32 15.49 -14.44 6.28
CA PHE A 32 15.80 -14.08 4.91
C PHE A 32 15.20 -12.72 4.60
N THR A 33 15.95 -11.92 3.86
CA THR A 33 15.49 -10.66 3.27
C THR A 33 15.38 -10.86 1.77
N ILE A 34 14.22 -10.53 1.20
CA ILE A 34 14.00 -10.54 -0.25
C ILE A 34 14.29 -9.13 -0.77
N ASP A 35 14.89 -9.03 -1.95
CA ASP A 35 15.05 -7.76 -2.67
C ASP A 35 13.69 -7.09 -2.85
N ASP A 36 13.50 -5.95 -2.21
CA ASP A 36 12.22 -5.28 -2.12
C ASP A 36 12.02 -4.18 -3.16
N ARG A 37 12.96 -3.96 -4.10
CA ARG A 37 12.93 -2.81 -5.02
C ARG A 37 11.66 -2.78 -5.87
N THR A 38 11.28 -3.92 -6.44
CA THR A 38 10.05 -4.06 -7.23
C THR A 38 8.79 -3.91 -6.38
N TYR A 39 8.82 -4.42 -5.15
CA TYR A 39 7.73 -4.29 -4.18
C TYR A 39 7.54 -2.85 -3.71
N ARG A 40 8.63 -2.12 -3.46
CA ARG A 40 8.61 -0.69 -3.11
C ARG A 40 8.06 0.15 -4.26
N ALA A 41 8.55 -0.07 -5.48
CA ALA A 41 8.04 0.63 -6.65
C ALA A 41 6.54 0.40 -6.85
N ALA A 42 6.07 -0.84 -6.70
CA ALA A 42 4.64 -1.17 -6.78
C ALA A 42 3.82 -0.49 -5.67
N LEU A 43 4.35 -0.45 -4.44
CA LEU A 43 3.71 0.25 -3.31
C LEU A 43 3.61 1.76 -3.58
N GLU A 44 4.68 2.39 -4.04
CA GLU A 44 4.72 3.82 -4.38
C GLU A 44 3.72 4.15 -5.49
N GLN A 45 3.65 3.31 -6.54
CA GLN A 45 2.67 3.46 -7.61
C GLN A 45 1.23 3.36 -7.09
N ALA A 46 0.95 2.39 -6.22
CA ALA A 46 -0.37 2.21 -5.62
C ALA A 46 -0.76 3.41 -4.72
N GLN A 47 0.19 3.93 -3.95
CA GLN A 47 -0.01 5.12 -3.12
C GLN A 47 -0.29 6.36 -3.96
N ALA A 48 0.44 6.55 -5.07
CA ALA A 48 0.20 7.65 -6.00
C ALA A 48 -1.19 7.55 -6.66
N ALA A 49 -1.61 6.35 -7.06
CA ALA A 49 -2.95 6.11 -7.59
C ALA A 49 -4.05 6.44 -6.55
N LEU A 50 -3.86 6.01 -5.30
CA LEU A 50 -4.77 6.33 -4.20
C LEU A 50 -4.85 7.84 -3.94
N ALA A 51 -3.72 8.54 -3.95
CA ALA A 51 -3.68 9.99 -3.76
C ALA A 51 -4.46 10.72 -4.86
N ARG A 52 -4.24 10.35 -6.13
CA ARG A 52 -4.99 10.90 -7.28
C ARG A 52 -6.49 10.66 -7.15
N ALA A 53 -6.89 9.45 -6.76
CA ALA A 53 -8.31 9.11 -6.59
C ALA A 53 -8.96 9.94 -5.47
N LYS A 54 -8.27 10.14 -4.34
CA LYS A 54 -8.75 11.01 -3.25
C LYS A 54 -8.93 12.45 -3.70
N THR A 55 -7.99 13.00 -4.45
CA THR A 55 -8.10 14.37 -4.98
C THR A 55 -9.29 14.51 -5.94
N GLN A 56 -9.48 13.54 -6.84
CA GLN A 56 -10.63 13.56 -7.77
C GLN A 56 -11.95 13.48 -7.03
N ALA A 57 -12.06 12.61 -6.01
CA ALA A 57 -13.26 12.50 -5.19
C ALA A 57 -13.55 13.82 -4.44
N SER A 58 -12.53 14.46 -3.89
CA SER A 58 -12.68 15.76 -3.22
C SER A 58 -13.14 16.86 -4.18
N LEU A 59 -12.59 16.89 -5.41
CA LEU A 59 -12.99 17.87 -6.42
C LEU A 59 -14.46 17.67 -6.82
N ALA A 60 -14.85 16.44 -7.12
CA ALA A 60 -16.23 16.11 -7.47
C ALA A 60 -17.21 16.49 -6.34
N GLN A 61 -16.84 16.27 -5.08
CA GLN A 61 -17.64 16.69 -3.94
C GLN A 61 -17.78 18.22 -3.85
N SER A 62 -16.69 18.96 -4.06
CA SER A 62 -16.72 20.43 -4.09
C SER A 62 -17.59 20.97 -5.23
N GLU A 63 -17.53 20.35 -6.41
CA GLU A 63 -18.35 20.71 -7.57
C GLU A 63 -19.83 20.45 -7.35
N ALA A 64 -20.18 19.30 -6.75
CA ALA A 64 -21.54 18.97 -6.35
C ALA A 64 -22.08 20.03 -5.36
N ASN A 65 -21.35 20.28 -4.27
CA ASN A 65 -21.74 21.27 -3.27
C ASN A 65 -21.92 22.68 -3.84
N ARG A 66 -21.07 23.08 -4.80
CA ARG A 66 -21.18 24.37 -5.48
C ARG A 66 -22.45 24.44 -6.35
N THR A 67 -22.74 23.36 -7.07
CA THR A 67 -23.92 23.27 -7.93
C THR A 67 -25.20 23.37 -7.12
N ASP A 68 -25.28 22.65 -5.99
CA ASP A 68 -26.42 22.72 -5.07
C ASP A 68 -26.66 24.15 -4.58
N LYS A 69 -25.60 24.85 -4.14
CA LYS A 69 -25.71 26.25 -3.71
C LYS A 69 -26.24 27.18 -4.81
N LEU A 70 -25.75 27.04 -6.04
CA LEU A 70 -26.18 27.89 -7.16
C LEU A 70 -27.65 27.67 -7.51
N VAL A 71 -28.12 26.41 -7.51
CA VAL A 71 -29.53 26.09 -7.73
C VAL A 71 -30.40 26.72 -6.65
N HIS A 72 -30.00 26.62 -5.38
CA HIS A 72 -30.72 27.27 -4.29
C HIS A 72 -30.75 28.79 -4.44
N THR A 73 -29.61 29.46 -4.65
CA THR A 73 -29.56 30.93 -4.78
C THR A 73 -30.41 31.46 -5.94
N ASN A 74 -30.42 30.78 -7.08
CA ASN A 74 -31.21 31.20 -8.25
C ASN A 74 -32.73 31.05 -8.04
N LEU A 75 -33.17 30.19 -7.11
CA LEU A 75 -34.57 30.02 -6.74
C LEU A 75 -35.06 31.02 -5.68
N VAL A 76 -34.15 31.72 -4.99
CA VAL A 76 -34.47 32.74 -3.97
C VAL A 76 -34.14 34.18 -4.41
N SER A 77 -33.92 34.41 -5.70
CA SER A 77 -33.74 35.77 -6.22
C SER A 77 -35.12 36.47 -6.39
N PRO A 78 -35.33 37.68 -5.82
CA PRO A 78 -36.61 38.42 -5.88
C PRO A 78 -36.93 39.01 -7.26
#